data_AF-A0A1Q3JA48-F1
#
_entry.id   AF-A0A1Q3JA48-F1
#
_cell.length_a   1.000
_cell.length_b   1.000
_cell.length_c   1.000
_cell.angle_alpha   90.00
_cell.angle_beta   90.00
_cell.angle_gamma   90.00
#
_symmetry.space_group_name_H-M   'P 1'
#
loop_
_entity.id
_entity.type
_entity.pdbx_description
1 polymer ?
#
loop_
_entity_poly.entity_id
_entity_poly.type
_entity_poly.pdbx_seq_one_letter_code
_entity_poly.pdbx_strand_id
1 'polypeptide(L)' 'MKSIIERAHEMARTGAFATMTEIKAALKREGYSGLGPHLDGKATKDHLKEMMRAAKTNSAVAR' A
#
# COMPACT_ATOMS: atom_id res chain seq x y z
N MET A 1 12.39 12.45 5.01
CA MET A 1 11.50 12.17 3.86
C MET A 1 11.30 10.66 3.81
N LYS A 2 10.09 10.15 4.04
CA LYS A 2 9.82 8.70 3.97
C LYS A 2 9.90 8.22 2.52
N SER A 3 10.43 7.03 2.28
CA SER A 3 10.47 6.45 0.94
C SER A 3 9.08 6.04 0.45
N ILE A 4 8.92 5.91 -0.88
CA ILE A 4 7.66 5.47 -1.52
C ILE A 4 7.23 4.10 -0.99
N ILE A 5 8.19 3.19 -0.77
CA ILE A 5 7.92 1.84 -0.26
C ILE A 5 7.43 1.90 1.18
N GLU A 6 8.12 2.63 2.05
CA GLU A 6 7.69 2.78 3.45
C GLU A 6 6.27 3.35 3.55
N ARG A 7 5.97 4.38 2.75
CA ARG A 7 4.64 4.99 2.74
C ARG A 7 3.57 4.03 2.21
N ALA A 8 3.87 3.26 1.15
CA ALA A 8 2.98 2.22 0.65
C ALA A 8 2.71 1.13 1.71
N HIS A 9 3.71 0.73 2.48
CA HIS A 9 3.57 -0.22 3.58
C HIS A 9 2.72 0.34 4.73
N GLU A 10 2.86 1.63 5.07
CA GLU A 10 1.96 2.29 6.03
C GLU A 10 0.51 2.24 5.54
N MET A 11 0.26 2.63 4.29
CA MET A 11 -1.08 2.58 3.70
C MET A 11 -1.67 1.16 3.70
N ALA A 12 -0.89 0.16 3.29
CA ALA A 12 -1.33 -1.23 3.30
C ALA A 12 -1.69 -1.74 4.70
N ARG A 13 -0.95 -1.31 5.73
CA ARG A 13 -1.23 -1.69 7.14
C ARG A 13 -2.53 -1.09 7.70
N THR A 14 -2.98 0.05 7.19
CA THR A 14 -4.24 0.64 7.66
C THR A 14 -5.47 -0.19 7.27
N GLY A 15 -5.36 -1.04 6.25
CA GLY A 15 -6.50 -1.77 5.68
C GLY A 15 -7.52 -0.87 4.97
N ALA A 16 -7.25 0.44 4.84
CA ALA A 16 -8.13 1.39 4.17
C ALA A 16 -8.13 1.26 2.64
N PHE A 17 -7.16 0.54 2.08
CA PHE A 17 -6.99 0.34 0.64
C PHE A 17 -7.11 -1.14 0.30
N ALA A 18 -7.87 -1.46 -0.73
CA ALA A 18 -8.09 -2.83 -1.18
C ALA A 18 -7.19 -3.21 -2.36
N THR A 19 -6.64 -2.22 -3.07
CA THR A 19 -5.89 -2.43 -4.31
C THR A 19 -4.64 -1.56 -4.40
N MET A 20 -3.64 -2.05 -5.15
CA MET A 20 -2.43 -1.26 -5.45
C MET A 20 -2.75 0.03 -6.21
N THR A 21 -3.82 0.05 -7.00
CA THR A 21 -4.23 1.24 -7.76
C THR A 21 -4.61 2.38 -6.80
N GLU A 22 -5.33 2.07 -5.72
CA GLU A 22 -5.68 3.05 -4.71
C GLU A 22 -4.45 3.57 -3.95
N ILE A 23 -3.52 2.67 -3.59
CA ILE A 23 -2.24 3.07 -2.97
C ILE A 23 -1.46 3.99 -3.91
N LYS A 24 -1.33 3.65 -5.20
CA LYS A 24 -0.65 4.49 -6.19
C LYS A 24 -1.33 5.85 -6.33
N ALA A 25 -2.65 5.90 -6.33
CA ALA A 25 -3.42 7.15 -6.41
C ALA A 25 -3.22 8.02 -5.15
N ALA A 26 -3.24 7.41 -3.96
CA ALA A 26 -2.99 8.10 -2.70
C ALA A 26 -1.57 8.67 -2.64
N LEU A 27 -0.55 7.87 -3.00
CA LEU A 27 0.84 8.34 -3.07
C LEU A 27 1.01 9.50 -4.05
N LYS A 28 0.37 9.43 -5.22
CA LYS A 28 0.39 10.52 -6.20
C LYS A 28 -0.25 11.80 -5.64
N ARG A 29 -1.35 11.68 -4.89
CA ARG A 29 -1.99 12.81 -4.18
C ARG A 29 -1.12 13.41 -3.09
N GLU A 30 -0.29 12.61 -2.43
CA GLU A 30 0.70 13.07 -1.45
C GLU A 30 1.96 13.70 -2.09
N GLY A 31 2.04 13.74 -3.42
CA GLY A 31 3.16 14.34 -4.16
C GLY A 31 4.28 13.37 -4.50
N TYR A 32 4.13 12.07 -4.20
CA TYR A 32 5.11 11.06 -4.61
C TYR A 32 5.04 10.86 -6.13
N SER A 33 6.20 11.01 -6.77
CA SER A 33 6.40 10.81 -8.22
C SER A 33 7.28 9.58 -8.46
N GLY A 34 7.31 9.06 -9.70
CA GLY A 34 8.15 7.91 -10.04
C GLY A 34 7.72 6.59 -9.39
N LEU A 35 6.42 6.37 -9.18
CA LEU A 35 5.91 5.19 -8.48
C LEU A 35 6.21 3.85 -9.19
N GLY A 36 6.34 3.86 -10.52
CA GLY A 36 6.53 2.65 -11.33
C GLY A 36 7.74 1.82 -10.90
N PRO A 37 8.98 2.34 -11.00
CA PRO A 37 10.19 1.62 -10.60
C PRO A 37 10.15 0.99 -9.20
N HIS A 38 9.46 1.64 -8.26
CA HIS A 38 9.41 1.20 -6.85
C HIS A 38 8.25 0.25 -6.54
N LEU A 39 7.13 0.35 -7.27
CA LEU A 39 5.89 -0.38 -6.96
C LEU A 39 5.45 -1.36 -8.06
N ASP A 40 6.14 -1.41 -9.21
CA ASP A 40 5.77 -2.34 -10.28
C ASP A 40 6.36 -3.74 -10.13
N GLY A 41 7.36 -3.91 -9.27
CA GLY A 41 7.95 -5.21 -8.94
C GLY A 41 6.92 -6.21 -8.43
N LYS A 42 6.94 -7.43 -8.98
CA LYS A 42 5.98 -8.49 -8.62
C LYS A 42 6.02 -8.81 -7.12
N ALA A 43 7.21 -8.96 -6.55
CA ALA A 43 7.38 -9.24 -5.12
C ALA A 43 6.78 -8.13 -4.24
N THR A 44 7.02 -6.86 -4.56
CA THR A 44 6.48 -5.71 -3.83
C THR A 44 4.95 -5.66 -3.91
N LYS A 45 4.38 -5.91 -5.09
CA LYS A 45 2.93 -5.98 -5.27
C LYS A 45 2.32 -7.10 -4.43
N ASP A 46 2.88 -8.30 -4.49
CA ASP A 46 2.37 -9.46 -3.75
C ASP A 46 2.45 -9.21 -2.24
N HIS A 47 3.57 -8.65 -1.75
CA HIS A 47 3.75 -8.30 -0.35
C HIS A 47 2.73 -7.24 0.12
N LEU A 48 2.55 -6.15 -0.62
CA LEU A 48 1.57 -5.12 -0.28
C LEU A 48 0.13 -5.65 -0.29
N LYS A 49 -0.21 -6.55 -1.23
CA LYS A 49 -1.51 -7.24 -1.27
C LYS A 49 -1.72 -8.11 -0.04
N GLU A 50 -0.72 -8.88 0.35
CA GLU A 50 -0.79 -9.72 1.54
C GLU A 50 -1.03 -8.87 2.79
N MET A 51 -0.28 -7.78 2.95
CA MET A 51 -0.46 -6.83 4.05
C MET A 51 -1.86 -6.21 4.07
N MET A 52 -2.38 -5.77 2.91
CA MET A 52 -3.75 -5.23 2.82
C MET A 52 -4.79 -6.27 3.23
N ARG A 53 -4.63 -7.53 2.79
CA ARG A 53 -5.54 -8.62 3.16
C ARG A 53 -5.46 -8.91 4.67
N ALA A 54 -4.25 -8.97 5.23
CA ALA A 54 -4.05 -9.17 6.66
C ALA A 54 -4.66 -8.02 7.50
N ALA A 55 -4.46 -6.78 7.08
CA ALA A 55 -5.02 -5.60 7.74
C ALA A 55 -6.54 -5.56 7.67
N LYS A 56 -7.14 -5.92 6.52
CA LYS A 56 -8.60 -6.01 6.36
C LYS A 56 -9.19 -7.06 7.31
N THR A 57 -8.55 -8.22 7.44
CA THR A 57 -8.98 -9.26 8.39
C THR A 57 -8.85 -8.77 9.82
N ASN A 58 -7.74 -8.12 10.19
CA ASN A 58 -7.53 -7.61 11.54
C ASN A 58 -8.52 -6.49 11.91
N SER A 59 -8.86 -5.60 10.97
CA SER A 59 -9.88 -4.57 11.16
C SER A 59 -11.30 -5.15 11.27
N ALA A 60 -11.56 -6.33 10.70
CA ALA A 60 -12.86 -6.99 10.77
C ALA A 60 -13.04 -7.81 12.06
N VAL A 61 -11.95 -8.29 12.66
CA VAL A 61 -11.96 -9.04 13.95
C VAL A 61 -11.99 -8.10 15.16
N ALA A 62 -11.56 -6.85 15.00
CA ALA A 62 -11.62 -5.82 16.05
C ALA A 62 -12.99 -5.09 16.15
N ARG A 63 -14.06 -5.64 15.57
CA ARG A 63 -15.43 -5.09 15.61
C ARG A 63 -16.40 -6.06 16.26
#